data_AF-A0A945X405-F1
#
_entry.id   AF-A0A945X405-F1
#
_cell.length_a   1.000
_cell.length_b   1.000
_cell.length_c   1.000
_cell.angle_alpha   90.00
_cell.angle_beta   90.00
_cell.angle_gamma   90.00
#
_symmetry.space_group_name_H-M   'P 1'
#
loop_
_entity.id
_entity.type
_entity.pdbx_description
1 polymer ?
#
loop_
_entity_poly.entity_id
_entity_poly.type
_entity_poly.pdbx_seq_one_letter_code
_entity_poly.pdbx_strand_id
1 'polypeptide(L)'
;MLTRPFTFAGRALTVNYATSAVGSLRFELCAVAGNAYQSFAVAESEKLFGNEIAHRVLWRESSDVSALAGRSVRLRVRLVDADLFSFRFED
;
A
#
# COMPACT_ATOMS: atom_id res chain seq x y z
N MET A 1 -7.53 7.68 -1.31
CA MET A 1 -6.73 8.13 -2.47
C MET A 1 -6.55 6.99 -3.48
N LEU A 2 -6.46 7.29 -4.78
CA LEU A 2 -6.03 6.35 -5.81
C LEU A 2 -4.98 7.03 -6.71
N THR A 3 -3.84 6.38 -6.94
CA THR A 3 -2.79 6.94 -7.80
C THR A 3 -3.14 6.89 -9.29
N ARG A 4 -2.39 7.64 -10.10
CA ARG A 4 -2.27 7.35 -11.54
C ARG A 4 -1.59 5.98 -11.74
N PRO A 5 -1.74 5.32 -12.90
CA PRO A 5 -1.00 4.10 -13.20
C PRO A 5 0.51 4.35 -13.13
N PHE A 6 1.25 3.39 -12.57
CA PHE A 6 2.71 3.41 -12.54
C PHE A 6 3.25 1.97 -12.60
N THR A 7 4.52 1.82 -12.95
CA THR A 7 5.28 0.58 -12.78
C THR A 7 6.27 0.76 -11.64
N PHE A 8 6.70 -0.33 -11.01
CA PHE A 8 7.69 -0.30 -9.94
C PHE A 8 8.69 -1.44 -10.06
N ALA A 9 9.82 -1.27 -9.37
CA ALA A 9 10.81 -2.31 -9.08
C ALA A 9 10.88 -2.54 -7.57
N GLY A 10 11.36 -3.71 -7.15
CA GLY A 10 11.37 -4.14 -5.75
C GLY A 10 10.28 -5.16 -5.42
N ARG A 11 10.28 -5.62 -4.18
CA ARG A 11 9.41 -6.70 -3.66
C ARG A 11 8.61 -6.30 -2.43
N ALA A 12 8.71 -5.05 -1.97
CA ALA A 12 8.03 -4.56 -0.78
C ALA A 12 7.49 -3.14 -0.96
N LEU A 13 6.29 -2.85 -0.46
CA LEU A 13 5.79 -1.48 -0.34
C LEU A 13 6.15 -0.93 1.04
N THR A 14 6.94 0.15 1.08
CA THR A 14 7.31 0.84 2.32
C THR A 14 6.76 2.25 2.35
N VAL A 15 6.16 2.64 3.48
CA VAL A 15 5.39 3.89 3.63
C VAL A 15 5.88 4.73 4.81
N ASN A 16 5.76 6.04 4.67
CA ASN A 16 5.94 7.03 5.74
C ASN A 16 4.59 7.68 6.02
N TYR A 17 4.09 7.56 7.24
CA TYR A 17 2.73 7.96 7.60
C TYR A 17 2.60 8.40 9.05
N ALA A 18 1.53 9.14 9.33
CA ALA A 18 1.05 9.42 10.68
C ALA A 18 -0.47 9.29 10.74
N THR A 19 -1.00 8.83 11.88
CA THR A 19 -2.44 8.77 12.15
C THR A 19 -2.77 9.45 13.47
N SER A 20 -4.01 9.90 13.63
CA SER A 20 -4.55 10.20 14.95
C SER A 20 -4.76 8.92 15.78
N ALA A 21 -5.21 9.07 17.04
CA ALA A 21 -5.51 7.94 17.93
C ALA A 21 -6.64 7.04 17.42
N VAL A 22 -7.54 7.55 16.57
CA VAL A 22 -8.64 6.78 15.96
C VAL A 22 -8.43 6.56 14.45
N GLY A 23 -7.33 7.10 13.92
CA GLY A 23 -7.00 7.03 12.50
C GLY A 23 -6.48 5.68 12.06
N SER A 24 -6.43 5.47 10.75
CA SER A 24 -5.80 4.29 10.15
C SER A 24 -5.48 4.43 8.67
N LEU A 25 -4.56 3.59 8.21
CA LEU A 25 -4.34 3.35 6.78
C LEU A 25 -4.53 1.88 6.40
N ARG A 26 -4.98 1.66 5.17
CA ARG A 26 -4.93 0.37 4.46
C ARG A 26 -4.57 0.59 3.00
N PHE A 27 -3.96 -0.43 2.40
CA PHE A 27 -3.43 -0.35 1.04
C PHE A 27 -3.98 -1.46 0.16
N GLU A 28 -4.13 -1.17 -1.13
CA GLU A 28 -4.60 -2.14 -2.11
C GLU A 28 -3.89 -1.89 -3.44
N LEU A 29 -3.36 -2.96 -4.04
CA LEU A 29 -2.77 -2.90 -5.38
C LEU A 29 -3.82 -3.31 -6.40
N CYS A 30 -4.07 -2.42 -7.35
CA CYS A 30 -5.08 -2.57 -8.39
C CYS A 30 -4.46 -2.71 -9.77
N ALA A 31 -5.13 -3.46 -10.63
CA ALA A 31 -4.93 -3.36 -12.07
C ALA A 31 -5.31 -1.96 -12.58
N VAL A 32 -4.89 -1.62 -13.81
CA VAL A 32 -5.17 -0.31 -14.44
C VAL A 32 -6.68 -0.04 -14.52
N ALA A 33 -7.50 -1.08 -14.70
CA ALA A 33 -8.96 -1.00 -14.71
C ALA A 33 -9.59 -0.67 -13.34
N GLY A 34 -8.80 -0.67 -12.25
CA GLY A 34 -9.25 -0.31 -10.90
C GLY A 34 -9.66 -1.47 -9.99
N ASN A 35 -9.67 -2.70 -10.52
CA ASN A 35 -9.91 -3.93 -9.78
C ASN A 35 -8.67 -4.33 -8.98
N ALA A 36 -8.85 -4.78 -7.74
CA ALA A 36 -7.76 -5.28 -6.91
C ALA A 36 -7.12 -6.54 -7.52
N TYR A 37 -5.80 -6.69 -7.39
CA TYR A 37 -5.15 -7.97 -7.63
C TYR A 37 -5.50 -8.94 -6.50
N GLN A 38 -5.65 -10.23 -6.84
CA GLN A 38 -5.84 -11.28 -5.85
C GLN A 38 -4.70 -11.24 -4.83
N SER A 39 -5.02 -11.46 -3.55
CA SER A 39 -4.10 -11.38 -2.41
C SER A 39 -3.56 -9.98 -2.07
N PHE A 40 -3.88 -8.94 -2.85
CA PHE A 40 -3.50 -7.54 -2.57
C PHE A 40 -4.70 -6.62 -2.40
N ALA A 41 -5.87 -7.19 -2.08
CA ALA A 41 -7.09 -6.46 -1.80
C ALA A 41 -7.03 -5.76 -0.43
N VAL A 42 -7.84 -4.72 -0.25
CA VAL A 42 -7.86 -3.95 1.01
C VAL A 42 -8.26 -4.79 2.23
N ALA A 43 -9.06 -5.84 2.04
CA ALA A 43 -9.46 -6.76 3.10
C ALA A 43 -8.29 -7.63 3.59
N GLU A 44 -7.29 -7.83 2.73
CA GLU A 44 -6.09 -8.61 3.02
C GLU A 44 -4.97 -7.75 3.60
N SER A 45 -5.06 -6.43 3.42
CA SER A 45 -4.12 -5.46 3.95
C SER A 45 -4.28 -5.31 5.45
N GLU A 46 -3.15 -5.34 6.14
CA GLU A 46 -3.10 -4.96 7.55
C GLU A 46 -3.64 -3.54 7.77
N LYS A 47 -4.14 -3.28 8.97
CA LYS A 47 -4.57 -1.94 9.36
C LYS A 47 -3.42 -1.24 10.09
N LEU A 48 -2.90 -0.18 9.50
CA LEU A 48 -1.83 0.62 10.11
C LEU A 48 -2.41 1.73 10.99
N PHE A 49 -1.72 2.05 12.08
CA PHE A 49 -1.97 3.15 12.99
C PHE A 49 -0.66 3.54 13.69
N GLY A 50 -0.51 4.81 14.06
CA GLY A 50 0.73 5.33 14.66
C GLY A 50 1.43 6.36 13.78
N ASN A 51 2.73 6.53 13.98
CA ASN A 51 3.57 7.47 13.25
C ASN A 51 4.92 6.82 12.96
N GLU A 52 5.15 6.47 11.69
CA GLU A 52 6.34 5.75 11.27
C GLU A 52 6.94 6.40 10.02
N ILE A 53 8.26 6.60 10.07
CA ILE A 53 9.02 7.14 8.94
C ILE A 53 9.28 6.10 7.84
N ALA A 54 9.15 4.81 8.17
CA ALA A 54 9.28 3.68 7.25
C ALA A 54 8.58 2.45 7.85
N HIS A 55 7.50 2.00 7.20
CA HIS A 55 6.77 0.79 7.55
C HIS A 55 6.54 -0.08 6.31
N ARG A 56 6.83 -1.37 6.38
CA ARG A 56 6.65 -2.32 5.27
C ARG A 56 5.26 -2.92 5.33
N VAL A 57 4.42 -2.60 4.35
CA VAL A 57 3.02 -3.00 4.31
C VAL A 57 2.87 -4.50 4.07
N LEU A 58 1.99 -5.12 4.85
CA LEU A 58 1.63 -6.53 4.79
C LEU A 58 0.24 -6.75 4.19
N TRP A 59 0.14 -7.79 3.38
CA TRP A 59 -1.09 -8.46 2.95
C TRP A 59 -1.04 -9.93 3.37
N ARG A 60 -2.00 -10.39 4.19
CA ARG A 60 -1.97 -11.74 4.81
C ARG A 60 -0.60 -12.11 5.39
N GLU A 61 -0.03 -11.23 6.20
CA GLU A 61 1.30 -11.40 6.84
C GLU A 61 2.50 -11.45 5.87
N SER A 62 2.25 -11.38 4.56
CA SER A 62 3.30 -11.27 3.55
C SER A 62 3.43 -9.84 3.07
N SER A 63 4.66 -9.42 2.82
CA SER A 63 4.96 -8.12 2.21
C SER A 63 5.41 -8.25 0.76
N ASP A 64 5.45 -9.48 0.23
CA ASP A 64 5.99 -9.74 -1.10
C ASP A 64 5.02 -9.30 -2.20
N VAL A 65 5.42 -8.28 -2.93
CA VAL A 65 4.71 -7.75 -4.11
C VAL A 65 5.48 -8.02 -5.41
N SER A 66 6.53 -8.83 -5.38
CA SER A 66 7.41 -9.10 -6.53
C SER A 66 6.67 -9.66 -7.75
N ALA A 67 5.57 -10.41 -7.54
CA ALA A 67 4.70 -10.89 -8.61
C ALA A 67 4.03 -9.77 -9.44
N LEU A 68 4.04 -8.53 -8.93
CA LEU A 68 3.52 -7.34 -9.61
C LEU A 68 4.61 -6.41 -10.14
N ALA A 69 5.89 -6.68 -9.86
CA ALA A 69 7.00 -5.86 -10.32
C ALA A 69 7.02 -5.77 -11.86
N GLY A 70 7.33 -4.59 -12.39
CA GLY A 70 7.31 -4.31 -13.83
C GLY A 70 5.91 -4.23 -14.47
N ARG A 71 4.84 -4.59 -13.76
CA ARG A 71 3.46 -4.47 -14.27
C ARG A 71 2.92 -3.07 -13.99
N SER A 72 2.05 -2.58 -14.89
CA SER A 72 1.33 -1.33 -14.63
C SER A 72 0.25 -1.56 -13.57
N VAL A 73 0.35 -0.86 -12.46
CA VAL A 73 -0.54 -0.97 -11.30
C VAL A 73 -1.05 0.41 -10.87
N ARG A 74 -2.04 0.42 -9.99
CA ARG A 74 -2.42 1.58 -9.20
C ARG A 74 -2.39 1.23 -7.73
N LEU A 75 -2.00 2.18 -6.88
CA LEU A 75 -2.08 2.05 -5.44
C LEU A 75 -3.35 2.76 -4.95
N ARG A 76 -4.24 2.01 -4.32
CA ARG A 76 -5.38 2.55 -3.59
C ARG A 76 -5.02 2.61 -2.11
N VAL A 77 -5.18 3.78 -1.52
CA VAL A 77 -4.96 4.00 -0.09
C VAL A 77 -6.28 4.41 0.54
N ARG A 78 -6.71 3.67 1.56
CA ARG A 78 -7.83 4.09 2.42
C ARG A 78 -7.22 4.74 3.64
N LEU A 79 -7.50 6.04 3.81
CA LEU A 79 -7.04 6.85 4.93
C LEU A 79 -8.27 7.23 5.74
N VAL A 80 -8.17 7.12 7.06
CA VAL A 80 -9.13 7.65 8.03
C VAL A 80 -8.30 8.45 9.02
N ASP A 81 -8.52 9.76 9.10
CA ASP A 81 -7.82 10.65 10.04
C ASP A 81 -6.30 10.38 10.11
N ALA A 82 -5.67 10.45 8.93
CA ALA A 82 -4.29 10.03 8.71
C ALA A 82 -3.66 10.78 7.54
N ASP A 83 -2.35 10.96 7.64
CA ASP A 83 -1.47 11.53 6.63
C ASP A 83 -0.54 10.45 6.07
N LEU A 84 -0.43 10.38 4.74
CA LEU A 84 0.57 9.57 4.05
C LEU A 84 1.57 10.52 3.39
N PHE A 85 2.79 10.57 3.90
CA PHE A 85 3.81 11.51 3.44
C PHE A 85 4.57 10.99 2.22
N SER A 86 4.90 9.69 2.20
CA SER A 86 5.56 9.06 1.06
C SER A 86 5.30 7.56 1.01
N PHE A 87 5.54 6.99 -0.17
CA PHE A 87 5.60 5.55 -0.36
C PHE A 87 6.71 5.24 -1.37
N ARG A 88 7.33 4.07 -1.23
CA ARG A 88 8.32 3.56 -2.18
C ARG A 88 8.21 2.04 -2.28
N PHE A 89 8.73 1.50 -3.38
CA PHE A 89 8.96 0.08 -3.49
C PHE A 89 10.45 -0.20 -3.32
N GLU A 90 10.79 -1.18 -2.50
CA GLU A 90 12.16 -1.57 -2.19
C GLU A 90 12.36 -3.08 -2.36
N ASP A 91 13.62 -3.47 -2.51
CA ASP A 91 14.08 -4.86 -2.47
C ASP A 91 14.03 -5.39 -1.02
#